data_AF-A0A7C1AX47-F1
#
_entry.id   AF-A0A7C1AX47-F1
#
_cell.length_a   1.000
_cell.length_b   1.000
_cell.length_c   1.000
_cell.angle_alpha   90.00
_cell.angle_beta   90.00
_cell.angle_gamma   90.00
#
_symmetry.space_group_name_H-M   'P 1'
#
loop_
_entity.id
_entity.type
_entity.pdbx_description
1 polymer ?
#
loop_
_entity_poly.entity_id
_entity_poly.type
_entity_poly.pdbx_seq_one_letter_code
_entity_poly.pdbx_strand_id
1 'polypeptide(L)'
;MNQRYPAVVLAIVVCIPLARGQTTGIITGDRVNLRSRPGPKGEVVAQLSKNTRVRVRSVQGDWLEVVPPQSVDLWVHSAFVSNGVVTVRTLNVRAGPSINYWVVGRLQK
;
A
#
# COMPACT_ATOMS: atom_id res chain seq x y z
N MET A 1 -40.47 -6.11 42.34
CA MET A 1 -39.89 -7.45 42.55
C MET A 1 -38.52 -7.49 41.89
N ASN A 2 -37.47 -7.46 42.72
CA ASN A 2 -36.05 -7.56 42.35
C ASN A 2 -35.67 -9.02 42.09
N GLN A 3 -34.81 -9.30 41.11
CA GLN A 3 -33.66 -10.18 41.32
C GLN A 3 -32.48 -9.68 40.45
N ARG A 4 -31.39 -9.34 41.14
CA ARG A 4 -30.08 -8.93 40.60
C ARG A 4 -29.19 -10.18 40.57
N TYR A 5 -28.34 -10.35 39.56
CA TYR A 5 -27.17 -11.24 39.66
C TYR A 5 -25.87 -10.42 39.60
N PRO A 6 -24.91 -10.64 40.53
CA PRO A 6 -23.63 -9.93 40.64
C PRO A 6 -22.53 -10.58 39.78
N ALA A 7 -21.45 -9.83 39.55
CA ALA A 7 -20.24 -10.26 38.88
C ALA A 7 -19.55 -11.46 39.56
N VAL A 8 -19.08 -12.46 38.79
CA VAL A 8 -17.72 -13.06 38.85
C VAL A 8 -17.44 -13.83 37.53
N VAL A 9 -16.20 -13.66 37.07
CA VAL A 9 -15.51 -14.01 35.82
C VAL A 9 -15.12 -15.50 35.72
N LEU A 10 -15.10 -16.09 34.50
CA LEU A 10 -14.05 -17.05 34.10
C LEU A 10 -13.78 -17.03 32.58
N ALA A 11 -12.49 -16.99 32.23
CA ALA A 11 -11.86 -16.84 30.91
C ALA A 11 -12.08 -18.06 29.98
N ILE A 12 -11.90 -18.09 28.65
CA ILE A 12 -10.91 -17.52 27.73
C ILE A 12 -11.54 -17.54 26.31
N VAL A 13 -11.44 -16.46 25.53
CA VAL A 13 -11.05 -16.55 24.10
C VAL A 13 -10.16 -15.35 23.81
N VAL A 14 -8.84 -15.55 23.82
CA VAL A 14 -7.95 -14.71 23.01
C VAL A 14 -8.04 -15.25 21.60
N CYS A 15 -8.45 -14.40 20.66
CA CYS A 15 -7.99 -14.53 19.28
C CYS A 15 -7.58 -13.14 18.81
N ILE A 16 -6.30 -12.79 19.01
CA ILE A 16 -5.66 -11.73 18.24
C ILE A 16 -5.33 -12.37 16.89
N PRO A 17 -5.89 -11.83 15.80
CA PRO A 17 -5.01 -11.04 14.96
C PRO A 17 -5.59 -9.64 14.77
N LEU A 18 -4.76 -8.63 15.00
CA LEU A 18 -4.83 -7.39 14.21
C LEU A 18 -4.54 -7.80 12.77
N ALA A 19 -5.53 -8.37 12.08
CA ALA A 19 -5.46 -8.50 10.64
C ALA A 19 -5.36 -7.06 10.13
N ARG A 20 -4.14 -6.65 9.76
CA ARG A 20 -3.92 -5.53 8.84
C ARG A 20 -4.50 -5.97 7.50
N GLY A 21 -5.82 -6.06 7.44
CA GLY A 21 -6.57 -6.52 6.30
C GLY A 21 -6.21 -5.59 5.17
N GLN A 22 -5.47 -6.11 4.21
CA GLN A 22 -5.33 -5.45 2.92
C GLN A 22 -6.73 -5.49 2.30
N THR A 23 -7.50 -4.42 2.52
CA THR A 23 -8.84 -4.32 1.97
C THR A 23 -8.72 -4.25 0.46
N THR A 24 -9.42 -5.13 -0.25
CA THR A 24 -9.45 -5.06 -1.71
C THR A 24 -10.49 -4.02 -2.13
N GLY A 25 -10.08 -3.06 -2.95
CA GLY A 25 -10.94 -2.05 -3.55
C GLY A 25 -11.11 -2.29 -5.05
N ILE A 26 -12.23 -1.81 -5.59
CA ILE A 26 -12.50 -1.80 -7.04
C ILE A 26 -12.53 -0.35 -7.48
N ILE A 27 -11.77 -0.01 -8.52
CA ILE A 27 -11.79 1.32 -9.12
C ILE A 27 -13.13 1.50 -9.87
N THR A 28 -13.92 2.48 -9.44
CA THR A 28 -15.25 2.77 -10.00
C THR A 28 -15.19 3.75 -11.17
N GLY A 29 -14.22 4.67 -11.14
CA GLY A 29 -13.97 5.64 -12.21
C GLY A 29 -13.22 5.03 -13.37
N ASP A 30 -13.38 5.61 -14.55
CA ASP A 30 -12.50 5.31 -15.67
C ASP A 30 -11.26 6.22 -15.60
N ARG A 31 -10.12 5.70 -16.06
CA ARG A 31 -8.87 6.48 -16.18
C ARG A 31 -8.40 7.16 -14.88
N VAL A 32 -8.49 6.47 -13.74
CA VAL A 32 -8.08 7.00 -12.41
C VAL A 32 -6.56 7.04 -12.27
N ASN A 33 -6.02 8.19 -11.88
CA ASN A 33 -4.57 8.36 -11.73
C ASN A 33 -4.06 7.71 -10.44
N LEU A 34 -3.14 6.77 -10.57
CA LEU A 34 -2.33 6.27 -9.47
C LEU A 34 -1.11 7.17 -9.31
N ARG A 35 -0.95 7.77 -8.12
CA ARG A 35 0.13 8.72 -7.85
C ARG A 35 1.13 8.16 -6.85
N SER A 36 2.37 8.65 -6.91
CA SER A 36 3.46 8.25 -6.02
C SER A 36 3.21 8.60 -4.54
N ARG A 37 2.30 9.55 -4.25
CA ARG A 37 1.94 10.03 -2.91
C ARG A 37 0.67 10.88 -2.98
N PRO A 38 -0.02 11.10 -1.85
CA PRO A 38 -1.21 11.95 -1.81
C PRO A 38 -0.91 13.38 -2.26
N GLY A 39 -1.83 13.96 -3.03
CA GLY A 39 -1.84 15.37 -3.40
C GLY A 39 -1.45 15.68 -4.85
N PRO A 40 -1.61 16.94 -5.28
CA PRO A 40 -1.44 17.36 -6.67
C PRO A 40 0.02 17.36 -7.14
N LYS A 41 0.97 17.51 -6.21
CA LYS A 41 2.42 17.44 -6.49
C LYS A 41 2.92 16.00 -6.61
N GLY A 42 2.06 14.99 -6.43
CA GLY A 42 2.40 13.58 -6.59
C GLY A 42 2.53 13.22 -8.06
N GLU A 43 3.63 12.57 -8.46
CA GLU A 43 3.81 12.12 -9.84
C GLU A 43 2.81 11.03 -10.17
N VAL A 44 2.25 11.06 -11.39
CA VAL A 44 1.38 10.00 -11.88
C VAL A 44 2.26 8.85 -12.35
N VAL A 45 2.13 7.70 -11.69
CA VAL A 45 2.93 6.50 -11.98
C VAL A 45 2.20 5.53 -12.90
N ALA A 46 0.86 5.54 -12.86
CA ALA A 46 0.03 4.74 -13.74
C ALA A 46 -1.39 5.32 -13.81
N GLN A 47 -2.17 4.82 -14.75
CA GLN A 47 -3.59 5.11 -14.89
C GLN A 47 -4.37 3.80 -14.83
N LEU A 48 -5.33 3.71 -13.90
CA LEU A 48 -6.14 2.53 -13.67
C LEU A 48 -7.49 2.67 -14.39
N SER A 49 -7.90 1.60 -15.05
CA SER A 49 -9.20 1.54 -15.71
C SER A 49 -10.30 1.18 -14.73
N LYS A 50 -11.55 1.45 -15.10
CA LYS A 50 -12.72 0.99 -14.34
C LYS A 50 -12.68 -0.52 -14.13
N ASN A 51 -13.21 -0.99 -13.00
CA ASN A 51 -13.23 -2.39 -12.55
C ASN A 51 -11.85 -3.01 -12.26
N THR A 52 -10.78 -2.21 -12.25
CA THR A 52 -9.47 -2.70 -11.79
C THR A 52 -9.52 -2.99 -10.30
N ARG A 53 -9.09 -4.18 -9.88
CA ARG A 53 -8.94 -4.54 -8.47
C ARG A 53 -7.60 -4.03 -7.94
N VAL A 54 -7.64 -3.36 -6.81
CA VAL A 54 -6.44 -2.86 -6.11
C VAL A 54 -6.45 -3.33 -4.66
N ARG A 55 -5.28 -3.57 -4.09
CA ARG A 55 -5.14 -3.82 -2.66
C ARG A 55 -4.85 -2.52 -1.95
N VAL A 56 -5.70 -2.12 -1.01
CA VAL A 56 -5.54 -0.93 -0.19
C VAL A 56 -4.71 -1.29 1.04
N ARG A 57 -3.63 -0.53 1.26
CA ARG A 57 -2.74 -0.66 2.42
C ARG A 57 -3.15 0.27 3.54
N SER A 58 -3.47 1.52 3.23
CA SER A 58 -3.85 2.54 4.21
C SER A 58 -4.76 3.60 3.60
N VAL A 59 -5.47 4.34 4.44
CA VAL A 59 -6.33 5.46 4.06
C VAL A 59 -5.82 6.71 4.78
N GLN A 60 -5.62 7.80 4.04
CA GLN A 60 -5.11 9.07 4.55
C GLN A 60 -5.94 10.21 3.96
N GLY A 61 -6.93 10.70 4.72
CA GLY A 61 -7.91 11.66 4.21
C GLY A 61 -8.61 11.13 2.96
N ASP A 62 -8.58 11.90 1.89
CA ASP A 62 -9.19 11.55 0.60
C ASP A 62 -8.33 10.60 -0.26
N TRP A 63 -7.18 10.14 0.24
CA TRP A 63 -6.24 9.32 -0.52
C TRP A 63 -6.12 7.91 0.03
N LEU A 64 -6.15 6.93 -0.89
CA LEU A 64 -5.91 5.53 -0.60
C LEU A 64 -4.48 5.17 -1.01
N GLU A 65 -3.68 4.69 -0.06
CA GLU A 65 -2.40 4.06 -0.38
C GLU A 65 -2.70 2.64 -0.86
N VAL A 66 -2.34 2.34 -2.11
CA VAL A 66 -2.56 1.02 -2.70
C VAL A 66 -1.25 0.32 -3.01
N VAL A 67 -1.27 -1.00 -2.99
CA VAL A 67 -0.16 -1.81 -3.49
C VAL A 67 -0.09 -1.63 -5.00
N PRO A 68 1.08 -1.29 -5.58
CA PRO A 68 1.23 -1.16 -7.02
C PRO A 68 0.80 -2.45 -7.73
N PRO A 69 -0.13 -2.39 -8.70
CA PRO A 69 -0.42 -3.54 -9.55
C PRO A 69 0.80 -3.88 -10.42
N GLN A 70 0.83 -5.10 -10.96
CA GLN A 70 1.95 -5.58 -11.79
C GLN A 70 2.16 -4.75 -13.07
N SER A 71 1.15 -4.01 -13.51
CA SER A 71 1.18 -3.17 -14.71
C SER A 71 1.79 -1.77 -14.48
N VAL A 72 2.40 -1.51 -13.33
CA VAL A 72 3.03 -0.21 -13.03
C VAL A 72 4.53 -0.29 -13.28
N ASP A 73 5.00 0.50 -14.22
CA ASP A 73 6.43 0.64 -14.49
C ASP A 73 7.05 1.64 -13.51
N LEU A 74 8.14 1.23 -12.87
CA LEU A 74 8.86 2.02 -11.88
C LEU A 74 10.37 1.94 -12.13
N TRP A 75 11.08 2.92 -11.59
CA TRP A 75 12.51 3.08 -11.83
C TRP A 75 13.32 2.73 -10.59
N VAL A 76 14.42 2.01 -10.79
CA VAL A 76 15.47 1.79 -9.79
C VAL A 76 16.82 2.16 -10.39
N HIS A 77 17.76 2.56 -9.55
CA HIS A 77 19.10 2.90 -10.02
C HIS A 77 19.90 1.64 -10.31
N SER A 78 20.48 1.55 -11.52
CA SER A 78 21.15 0.33 -12.02
C SER A 78 22.34 -0.11 -11.16
N ALA A 79 23.07 0.83 -10.54
CA ALA A 79 24.21 0.51 -9.68
C ALA A 79 23.87 -0.42 -8.49
N PHE A 80 22.59 -0.55 -8.13
CA PHE A 80 22.13 -1.39 -7.02
C PHE A 80 21.53 -2.73 -7.46
N VAL A 81 21.58 -3.04 -8.76
CA VAL A 81 21.10 -4.30 -9.33
C VAL A 81 22.22 -4.93 -10.12
N SER A 82 22.65 -6.13 -9.71
CA SER A 82 23.68 -6.91 -10.40
C SER A 82 23.16 -8.32 -10.66
N ASN A 83 23.23 -8.79 -11.91
CA ASN A 83 22.70 -10.09 -12.35
C ASN A 83 21.23 -10.33 -11.96
N GLY A 84 20.40 -9.28 -12.01
CA GLY A 84 18.98 -9.35 -11.62
C GLY A 84 18.73 -9.41 -10.11
N VAL A 85 19.78 -9.34 -9.29
CA VAL A 85 19.70 -9.37 -7.83
C VAL A 85 19.99 -7.97 -7.26
N VAL A 86 19.17 -7.53 -6.31
CA VAL A 86 19.39 -6.29 -5.56
C VAL A 86 20.56 -6.52 -4.59
N THR A 87 21.63 -5.74 -4.75
CA THR A 87 22.89 -5.91 -3.99
C THR A 87 22.84 -5.25 -2.61
N VAL A 88 21.97 -4.26 -2.43
CA VAL A 88 21.85 -3.44 -1.22
C VAL A 88 20.77 -3.97 -0.27
N ARG A 89 20.89 -3.65 1.03
CA ARG A 89 19.86 -3.97 2.04
C ARG A 89 18.54 -3.24 1.78
N THR A 90 18.61 -2.00 1.30
CA THR A 90 17.45 -1.17 1.03
C THR A 90 17.62 -0.46 -0.31
N LEU A 91 16.63 -0.59 -1.20
CA LEU A 91 16.61 0.03 -2.51
C LEU A 91 15.34 0.88 -2.66
N ASN A 92 15.52 2.16 -2.99
CA ASN A 92 14.39 3.05 -3.29
C ASN A 92 13.89 2.80 -4.72
N VAL A 93 12.58 2.61 -4.86
CA VAL A 93 11.86 2.52 -6.13
C VAL A 93 11.20 3.88 -6.41
N ARG A 94 11.43 4.45 -7.58
CA ARG A 94 11.06 5.83 -7.94
C ARG A 94 10.06 5.88 -9.09
N ALA A 95 9.32 6.98 -9.14
CA ALA A 95 8.37 7.29 -10.22
C ALA A 95 9.05 7.68 -11.55
N GLY A 96 10.37 7.88 -11.58
CA GLY A 96 11.09 8.29 -12.79
C GLY A 96 12.61 8.07 -12.67
N PRO A 97 13.36 8.27 -13.77
CA PRO A 97 14.75 7.82 -13.94
C PRO A 97 15.80 8.62 -13.16
N SER A 98 15.42 9.66 -12.41
CA SER A 98 16.35 10.57 -11.72
C SER A 98 16.06 10.66 -10.21
N ILE A 99 17.07 11.11 -9.45
CA ILE A 99 16.97 11.33 -8.00
C ILE A 99 15.95 12.40 -7.60
N ASN A 100 15.56 13.27 -8.54
CA ASN A 100 14.55 14.30 -8.35
C ASN A 100 13.13 13.73 -8.35
N TYR A 101 12.92 12.51 -8.84
CA TYR A 101 11.64 11.83 -8.79
C TYR A 101 11.40 11.20 -7.42
N TRP A 102 10.13 11.14 -7.06
CA TRP A 102 9.73 10.68 -5.75
C TRP A 102 9.81 9.17 -5.61
N VAL A 103 10.15 8.75 -4.40
CA VAL A 103 10.22 7.36 -4.01
C VAL A 103 8.78 6.86 -3.77
N VAL A 104 8.37 5.88 -4.56
CA VAL A 104 7.07 5.19 -4.46
C VAL A 104 7.11 4.10 -3.39
N GLY A 105 8.27 3.48 -3.21
CA GLY A 105 8.44 2.41 -2.24
C GLY A 105 9.89 2.06 -1.99
N ARG A 106 10.11 1.15 -1.04
CA ARG A 106 11.42 0.60 -0.73
C ARG A 106 11.37 -0.90 -0.84
N LEU A 107 12.32 -1.47 -1.56
CA LEU A 107 12.61 -2.90 -1.53
C LEU A 107 13.65 -3.13 -0.44
N GLN A 108 13.43 -4.15 0.38
CA GLN A 108 14.36 -4.56 1.42
C GLN A 108 14.72 -6.03 1.20
N LYS A 109 16.01 -6.34 1.39
CA LYS A 109 16.51 -7.72 1.41
C LYS A 109 16.35 -8.31 2.81
#